data_AF-A0A1V4FIX5-F1
#
_entry.id   AF-A0A1V4FIX5-F1
#
_cell.length_a   1.000
_cell.length_b   1.000
_cell.length_c   1.000
_cell.angle_alpha   90.00
_cell.angle_beta   90.00
_cell.angle_gamma   90.00
#
_symmetry.space_group_name_H-M   'P 1'
#
loop_
_entity.id
_entity.type
_entity.pdbx_description
1 polymer ?
#
loop_
_entity_poly.entity_id
_entity_poly.type
_entity_poly.pdbx_seq_one_letter_code
_entity_poly.pdbx_strand_id
1 'polypeptide(L)' 'MNEIDLNNPNIMDAKEAAKIWDKNEGYVRTAYKKSPEKFPEGSIRKFGQAWVVTTKGMEAITGMKDPRKNK' A
#
# COMPACT_ATOMS: atom_id res chain seq x y z
N MET A 1 -23.72 -9.05 -2.53
CA MET A 1 -22.37 -9.49 -2.92
C MET A 1 -21.56 -8.23 -3.15
N ASN A 2 -20.57 -7.93 -2.30
CA ASN A 2 -19.67 -6.81 -2.54
C ASN A 2 -18.47 -7.35 -3.29
N GLU A 3 -18.53 -7.31 -4.61
CA GLU A 3 -17.38 -7.62 -5.46
C GLU A 3 -16.34 -6.50 -5.31
N ILE A 4 -15.08 -6.88 -5.20
CA ILE A 4 -13.96 -5.93 -5.13
C ILE A 4 -13.38 -5.82 -6.54
N ASP A 5 -13.39 -4.61 -7.10
CA ASP A 5 -12.71 -4.34 -8.35
C ASP A 5 -11.19 -4.41 -8.17
N LEU A 6 -10.59 -5.49 -8.65
CA LEU A 6 -9.14 -5.69 -8.61
C LEU A 6 -8.38 -4.84 -9.63
N ASN A 7 -9.06 -4.25 -10.62
CA ASN A 7 -8.46 -3.29 -11.55
C ASN A 7 -8.35 -1.88 -10.95
N ASN A 8 -8.83 -1.70 -9.72
CA ASN A 8 -8.77 -0.42 -9.04
C ASN A 8 -7.30 0.01 -8.86
N PRO A 9 -6.86 1.13 -9.46
CA PRO A 9 -5.46 1.57 -9.41
C PRO A 9 -5.01 1.96 -7.99
N ASN A 10 -5.94 2.10 -7.06
CA ASN A 10 -5.64 2.33 -5.65
C ASN A 10 -5.24 1.03 -4.92
N ILE A 11 -5.33 -0.15 -5.53
CA ILE A 11 -4.88 -1.43 -4.98
C ILE A 11 -3.62 -1.84 -5.75
N MET A 12 -2.52 -2.12 -5.06
CA MET A 12 -1.27 -2.47 -5.72
C MET A 12 -0.42 -3.42 -4.86
N ASP A 13 0.52 -4.11 -5.52
CA ASP A 13 1.55 -4.85 -4.80
C ASP A 13 2.47 -3.89 -4.04
N ALA A 14 2.95 -4.32 -2.88
CA ALA A 14 3.80 -3.56 -1.98
C ALA A 14 5.11 -3.10 -2.63
N LYS A 15 5.68 -3.88 -3.55
CA LYS A 15 6.89 -3.48 -4.27
C LYS A 15 6.59 -2.34 -5.24
N GLU A 16 5.49 -2.45 -5.98
CA GLU A 16 5.05 -1.41 -6.90
C GLU A 16 4.66 -0.13 -6.16
N ALA A 17 3.92 -0.25 -5.04
CA ALA A 17 3.65 0.86 -4.13
C ALA A 17 4.95 1.54 -3.66
N ALA A 18 5.93 0.76 -3.23
CA ALA A 18 7.20 1.32 -2.76
C ALA A 18 7.89 2.14 -3.86
N LYS A 19 7.94 1.63 -5.10
CA LYS A 19 8.52 2.35 -6.25
C LYS A 19 7.79 3.67 -6.53
N ILE A 20 6.45 3.67 -6.49
CA ILE A 20 5.65 4.87 -6.76
C ILE A 20 5.93 5.98 -5.73
N TRP A 21 6.17 5.62 -4.47
CA TRP A 21 6.52 6.55 -3.39
C TRP A 21 8.04 6.78 -3.24
N ASP A 22 8.85 6.33 -4.19
CA ASP A 22 10.31 6.42 -4.15
C ASP A 22 10.91 5.84 -2.85
N LYS A 23 10.42 4.65 -2.47
CA LYS A 23 10.86 3.87 -1.30
C LYS A 23 11.46 2.53 -1.74
N ASN A 24 12.25 1.94 -0.86
CA ASN A 24 12.80 0.60 -1.04
C ASN A 24 11.67 -0.46 -1.11
N GLU A 25 11.80 -1.49 -1.95
CA GLU A 25 10.81 -2.58 -2.09
C GLU A 25 10.39 -3.22 -0.77
N GLY A 26 11.29 -3.32 0.20
CA GLY A 26 11.02 -3.86 1.54
C GLY A 26 10.32 -2.89 2.51
N TYR A 27 10.04 -1.66 2.08
CA TYR A 27 9.53 -0.59 2.92
C TYR A 27 8.18 -0.94 3.56
N VAL A 28 7.19 -1.34 2.75
CA VAL A 28 5.83 -1.68 3.24
C VAL A 28 5.87 -2.82 4.25
N ARG A 29 6.64 -3.87 3.97
CA ARG A 29 6.81 -5.01 4.89
C ARG A 29 7.45 -4.59 6.20
N THR A 30 8.46 -3.72 6.15
CA THR A 30 9.16 -3.21 7.32
C THR A 30 8.26 -2.28 8.14
N ALA A 31 7.51 -1.41 7.47
CA ALA A 31 6.53 -0.54 8.09
C ALA A 31 5.44 -1.35 8.81
N TYR A 32 4.91 -2.39 8.17
CA TYR A 32 3.92 -3.28 8.78
C TYR A 32 4.45 -4.02 10.00
N LYS A 33 5.72 -4.46 9.97
CA LYS A 33 6.35 -5.11 11.14
C LYS A 33 6.59 -4.14 12.31
N LYS A 34 6.92 -2.88 12.01
CA LYS A 34 7.25 -1.87 13.03
C LYS A 34 6.01 -1.23 13.64
N SER A 35 5.04 -0.89 12.80
CA SER A 35 3.87 -0.12 13.17
C SER A 35 2.65 -0.55 12.34
N PRO A 36 2.11 -1.76 12.58
CA PRO A 36 0.89 -2.21 11.91
C PRO A 36 -0.31 -1.29 12.18
N GLU A 37 -0.34 -0.62 13.34
CA GLU A 37 -1.40 0.32 13.76
C GLU A 37 -1.50 1.57 12.88
N LYS A 38 -0.45 1.90 12.13
CA LYS A 38 -0.47 3.03 11.18
C LYS A 38 -1.20 2.71 9.88
N PHE A 39 -1.44 1.43 9.61
CA PHE A 39 -2.23 1.03 8.45
C PHE A 39 -3.71 1.11 8.79
N PRO A 40 -4.50 1.90 8.05
CA PRO A 40 -5.95 1.87 8.18
C PRO A 40 -6.49 0.45 7.97
N GLU A 41 -7.60 0.12 8.65
CA GLU A 41 -8.22 -1.20 8.49
C GLU A 41 -8.57 -1.48 7.03
N GLY A 42 -8.25 -2.68 6.56
CA GLY A 42 -8.44 -3.10 5.17
C GLY A 42 -7.47 -2.47 4.14
N SER A 43 -6.52 -1.64 4.56
CA SER A 43 -5.60 -0.96 3.65
C SER A 43 -4.37 -1.80 3.25
N ILE A 44 -4.09 -2.89 3.95
CA ILE A 44 -2.98 -3.81 3.68
C ILE A 44 -3.42 -5.26 3.94
N ARG A 45 -2.97 -6.19 3.10
CA ARG A 45 -3.17 -7.62 3.28
C ARG A 45 -2.05 -8.43 2.63
N LYS A 46 -1.64 -9.52 3.29
CA LYS A 46 -0.70 -10.48 2.72
C LYS A 46 -1.44 -11.54 1.90
N PHE A 47 -0.99 -11.79 0.68
CA PHE A 47 -1.47 -12.84 -0.22
C PHE A 47 -0.31 -13.75 -0.61
N GLY A 48 -0.25 -14.95 -0.02
CA GLY A 48 0.86 -15.88 -0.24
C GLY A 48 2.19 -15.25 0.17
N GLN A 49 3.08 -14.96 -0.79
CA GLN A 49 4.34 -14.26 -0.57
C GLN A 49 4.27 -12.75 -0.85
N ALA A 50 3.23 -12.29 -1.55
CA ALA A 50 3.03 -10.90 -1.91
C ALA A 50 2.29 -10.13 -0.81
N TRP A 51 2.52 -8.83 -0.76
CA TRP A 51 1.78 -7.91 0.10
C TRP A 51 1.00 -6.97 -0.80
N VAL A 52 -0.30 -6.89 -0.62
CA VAL A 52 -1.16 -5.96 -1.35
C VAL A 52 -1.46 -4.80 -0.41
N VAL A 53 -1.27 -3.59 -0.89
CA VAL A 53 -1.50 -2.35 -0.15
C VAL A 53 -2.33 -1.40 -0.99
N THR A 54 -3.12 -0.59 -0.32
CA THR A 54 -3.91 0.46 -0.95
C THR A 54 -3.16 1.78 -0.96
N THR A 55 -3.51 2.71 -1.86
CA THR A 55 -3.04 4.10 -1.82
C THR A 55 -3.25 4.70 -0.43
N LYS A 56 -4.41 4.49 0.19
CA LYS A 56 -4.71 4.97 1.55
C LYS A 56 -3.72 4.42 2.60
N GLY A 57 -3.34 3.15 2.47
CA GLY A 57 -2.33 2.54 3.34
C GLY A 57 -0.96 3.19 3.16
N MET A 58 -0.55 3.43 1.91
CA MET A 58 0.71 4.11 1.59
C MET A 58 0.73 5.56 2.07
N GLU A 59 -0.34 6.31 1.88
CA GLU A 59 -0.47 7.69 2.36
C GLU A 59 -0.38 7.77 3.88
N ALA A 60 -1.01 6.83 4.59
CA ALA A 60 -0.98 6.79 6.05
C ALA A 60 0.43 6.52 6.62
N ILE A 61 1.21 5.63 6.00
CA ILE A 61 2.56 5.29 6.50
C ILE A 61 3.64 6.26 6.03
N THR A 62 3.50 6.84 4.85
CA THR A 62 4.49 7.77 4.29
C THR A 62 4.21 9.21 4.67
N GLY A 63 2.96 9.55 4.99
CA GLY A 63 2.50 10.93 5.14
C GLY A 63 2.48 11.71 3.81
N MET A 64 2.73 11.03 2.68
CA MET A 64 2.78 11.62 1.34
C MET A 64 1.56 11.19 0.55
N LYS A 65 0.84 12.15 -0.04
CA LYS A 65 -0.25 11.87 -0.99
C LYS A 65 0.25 11.10 -2.21
N ASP A 66 -0.63 10.35 -2.87
CA ASP A 66 -0.30 9.58 -4.07
C ASP A 66 0.45 10.42 -5.11
N PRO A 67 1.74 10.10 -5.39
CA PRO A 67 2.55 10.83 -6.36
C PRO A 67 1.97 10.80 -7.77
N ARG A 68 1.12 9.82 -8.10
CA ARG A 68 0.44 9.72 -9.41
C ARG A 68 -0.66 10.77 -9.61
N LYS A 69 -1.22 11.32 -8.53
CA LYS A 69 -2.34 12.28 -8.58
C LYS A 69 -1.89 13.74 -8.63
N ASN A 70 -0.59 14.00 -8.52
CA ASN A 70 0.01 15.34 -8.60
C ASN A 70 0.53 15.68 -10.01
N LYS A 71 0.10 14.96 -11.04
CA LYS A 71 0.48 15.19 -12.44
C LYS A 71 -0.70 15.68 -13.26
#